data_AF-A0A809SF58-F1
#
_entry.id   AF-A0A809SF58-F1
#
_cell.length_a   1.000
_cell.length_b   1.000
_cell.length_c   1.000
_cell.angle_alpha   90.00
_cell.angle_beta   90.00
_cell.angle_gamma   90.00
#
_symmetry.space_group_name_H-M   'P 1'
#
loop_
_entity.id
_entity.type
_entity.pdbx_description
1 polymer ?
#
loop_
_entity_poly.entity_id
_entity_poly.type
_entity_poly.pdbx_seq_one_letter_code
_entity_poly.pdbx_strand_id
1 'polypeptide(L)'
;MRLRSILGLGFMPPKLRLAGMASLGAFTAAAGWVGYTSNGLSYLSDDPKACINCHIMTPQYATWQHSSHGRVATCNDCHVPHDNVVRKYWFKAMDGGRHSFMFTFRLEPQVIRAREASKTVIQENCIRCHTTTIQTIAADVHSGSTRPCIECHREVPHGRISSLNSTPNAAVPPLPPVSPSFLRDNK
;
A
#
# COMPACT_ATOMS: atom_id res chain seq x y z
N MET A 1 12.23 -36.90 -4.58
CA MET A 1 12.10 -36.61 -3.13
C MET A 1 10.62 -36.69 -2.76
N ARG A 2 10.19 -37.62 -1.89
CA ARG A 2 8.77 -37.95 -1.70
C ARG A 2 8.06 -36.89 -0.84
N LEU A 3 7.10 -36.17 -1.42
CA LEU A 3 6.29 -35.10 -0.79
C LEU A 3 5.74 -35.46 0.60
N ARG A 4 5.37 -36.73 0.81
CA ARG A 4 4.92 -37.28 2.11
C ARG A 4 5.98 -37.17 3.23
N SER A 5 7.26 -37.31 2.89
CA SER A 5 8.36 -37.18 3.85
C SER A 5 8.62 -35.72 4.25
N ILE A 6 8.25 -34.76 3.41
CA ILE A 6 8.39 -33.33 3.71
C ILE A 6 7.20 -32.86 4.56
N LEU A 7 5.98 -33.21 4.13
CA LEU A 7 4.76 -32.89 4.87
C LEU A 7 4.71 -33.52 6.26
N GLY A 8 5.27 -34.72 6.44
CA GLY A 8 5.38 -35.39 7.74
C GLY A 8 6.62 -35.01 8.57
N LEU A 9 7.38 -33.97 8.18
CA LEU A 9 8.66 -33.59 8.80
C LEU A 9 9.60 -34.80 9.01
N GLY A 10 9.66 -35.71 8.04
CA GLY A 10 10.37 -36.98 8.11
C GLY A 10 11.88 -36.84 8.32
N PHE A 11 12.44 -35.67 8.00
CA PHE A 11 13.82 -35.27 8.25
C PHE A 11 14.12 -34.92 9.72
N MET A 12 13.09 -34.73 10.56
CA MET A 12 13.24 -34.51 12.00
C MET A 12 13.10 -35.82 12.80
N PRO A 13 13.78 -35.92 13.96
CA PRO A 13 13.57 -37.00 14.92
C PRO A 13 12.10 -37.15 15.32
N PRO A 14 11.57 -38.38 15.49
CA PRO A 14 10.14 -38.60 15.81
C PRO A 14 9.62 -37.79 17.00
N LYS A 15 10.47 -37.57 18.02
CA LYS A 15 10.14 -36.77 19.22
C LYS A 15 9.92 -35.28 18.92
N LEU A 16 10.55 -34.75 17.87
CA LEU A 16 10.46 -33.33 17.47
C LEU A 16 9.37 -33.07 16.42
N ARG A 17 8.84 -34.11 15.76
CA ARG A 17 7.82 -33.97 14.71
C ARG A 17 6.54 -33.33 15.23
N LEU A 18 6.07 -33.75 16.41
CA LEU A 18 4.86 -33.18 17.03
C LEU A 18 5.05 -31.69 17.34
N ALA A 19 6.19 -31.33 17.94
CA ALA A 19 6.53 -29.94 18.24
C ALA A 19 6.64 -29.10 16.95
N GLY A 20 7.31 -29.61 15.92
CA GLY A 20 7.43 -28.94 14.63
C GLY A 20 6.09 -28.72 13.94
N MET A 21 5.20 -29.73 13.96
CA MET A 21 3.85 -29.60 13.42
C MET A 21 3.01 -28.59 14.21
N ALA A 22 3.09 -28.62 15.54
CA ALA A 22 2.38 -27.67 16.40
C ALA A 22 2.86 -26.22 16.18
N SER A 23 4.18 -26.00 16.09
CA SER A 23 4.74 -24.68 15.79
C SER A 23 4.34 -24.17 14.41
N LEU A 24 4.37 -25.02 13.38
CA LEU A 24 3.90 -24.66 12.04
C LEU A 24 2.40 -24.32 12.05
N GLY A 25 1.59 -25.13 12.74
CA GLY A 25 0.16 -24.88 12.93
C GLY A 25 -0.09 -23.53 13.60
N ALA A 26 0.56 -23.26 14.72
CA ALA A 26 0.46 -21.98 15.44
C ALA A 26 0.89 -20.79 14.56
N PHE A 27 1.99 -20.92 13.81
CA PHE A 27 2.45 -19.88 12.91
C PHE A 27 1.45 -19.60 11.78
N THR A 28 0.93 -20.65 11.13
CA THR A 28 -0.07 -20.49 10.05
C THR A 28 -1.38 -19.89 10.56
N ALA A 29 -1.82 -20.27 11.77
CA ALA A 29 -3.00 -19.70 12.41
C ALA A 29 -2.81 -18.21 12.73
N ALA A 30 -1.65 -17.84 13.31
CA ALA A 30 -1.32 -16.46 13.61
C ALA A 30 -1.21 -15.61 12.32
N ALA A 31 -0.54 -16.11 11.29
CA ALA A 31 -0.44 -15.44 10.00
C ALA A 31 -1.81 -15.26 9.33
N GLY A 32 -2.66 -16.29 9.36
CA GLY A 32 -4.04 -16.21 8.86
C GLY A 32 -4.88 -15.20 9.62
N TRP A 33 -4.76 -15.16 10.95
CA TRP A 33 -5.45 -14.18 11.80
C TRP A 33 -5.00 -12.74 11.53
N VAL A 34 -3.69 -12.50 11.39
CA VAL A 34 -3.16 -11.18 11.01
C VAL A 34 -3.65 -10.78 9.62
N GLY A 35 -3.62 -11.70 8.64
CA GLY A 35 -4.12 -11.45 7.29
C GLY A 35 -5.61 -11.13 7.25
N TYR A 36 -6.42 -11.80 8.07
CA TYR A 36 -7.85 -11.53 8.20
C TYR A 36 -8.12 -10.17 8.84
N THR A 37 -7.52 -9.91 10.01
CA THR A 37 -7.75 -8.67 10.78
C THR A 37 -7.21 -7.42 10.07
N SER A 38 -6.14 -7.55 9.29
CA SER A 38 -5.62 -6.45 8.47
C SER A 38 -6.40 -6.21 7.17
N ASN A 39 -7.43 -7.01 6.89
CA ASN A 39 -8.11 -7.03 5.59
C ASN A 39 -7.11 -7.21 4.42
N GLY A 40 -6.14 -8.12 4.58
CA GLY A 40 -4.98 -8.24 3.71
C GLY A 40 -5.30 -8.47 2.23
N LEU A 41 -6.41 -9.16 1.92
CA LEU A 41 -6.83 -9.38 0.54
C LEU A 41 -7.26 -8.10 -0.18
N SER A 42 -7.72 -7.08 0.54
CA SER A 42 -8.09 -5.79 -0.07
C SER A 42 -6.93 -5.10 -0.79
N TYR A 43 -5.68 -5.37 -0.38
CA TYR A 43 -4.48 -4.82 -1.01
C TYR A 43 -4.20 -5.39 -2.42
N LEU A 44 -4.86 -6.50 -2.81
CA LEU A 44 -4.80 -7.01 -4.18
C LEU A 44 -5.65 -6.20 -5.16
N SER A 45 -6.57 -5.38 -4.63
CA SER A 45 -7.41 -4.47 -5.40
C SER A 45 -6.78 -3.09 -5.59
N ASP A 46 -7.46 -2.25 -6.34
CA ASP A 46 -7.16 -0.82 -6.50
C ASP A 46 -8.18 0.08 -5.78
N ASP A 47 -9.03 -0.47 -4.89
CA ASP A 47 -9.97 0.31 -4.07
C ASP A 47 -9.17 1.25 -3.12
N PRO A 48 -9.34 2.58 -3.22
CA PRO A 48 -8.69 3.55 -2.33
C PRO A 48 -8.96 3.31 -0.85
N LYS A 49 -10.08 2.66 -0.48
CA LYS A 49 -10.39 2.30 0.90
C LYS A 49 -9.39 1.31 1.50
N ALA A 50 -8.74 0.49 0.68
CA ALA A 50 -7.69 -0.41 1.14
C ALA A 50 -6.48 0.36 1.71
N CYS A 51 -6.20 1.56 1.19
CA CYS A 51 -5.10 2.40 1.66
C CYS A 51 -5.33 2.96 3.07
N ILE A 52 -6.58 3.14 3.48
CA ILE A 52 -6.95 3.64 4.81
C ILE A 52 -7.25 2.54 5.84
N ASN A 53 -7.02 1.26 5.50
CA ASN A 53 -6.97 0.18 6.51
C ASN A 53 -6.00 0.52 7.66
N CYS A 54 -5.00 1.36 7.39
CA CYS A 54 -4.17 2.00 8.40
C CYS A 54 -4.52 3.49 8.53
N HIS A 55 -4.84 3.94 9.75
CA HIS A 55 -5.22 5.34 10.05
C HIS A 55 -4.13 6.36 9.67
N ILE A 56 -2.86 5.95 9.58
CA ILE A 56 -1.74 6.81 9.19
C ILE A 56 -1.89 7.37 7.77
N MET A 57 -2.69 6.69 6.91
CA MET A 57 -2.97 7.11 5.54
C MET A 57 -4.24 7.97 5.42
N THR A 58 -4.99 8.18 6.51
CA THR A 58 -6.22 9.00 6.50
C THR A 58 -6.01 10.41 5.92
N PRO A 59 -4.93 11.16 6.24
CA PRO A 59 -4.70 12.47 5.63
C PRO A 59 -4.48 12.39 4.12
N GLN A 60 -3.81 11.34 3.64
CA GLN A 60 -3.47 11.16 2.23
C GLN A 60 -4.72 10.81 1.43
N TYR A 61 -5.58 9.96 1.99
CA TYR A 61 -6.88 9.69 1.40
C TYR A 61 -7.76 10.93 1.36
N ALA A 62 -7.87 11.67 2.48
CA ALA A 62 -8.73 12.84 2.56
C ALA A 62 -8.30 13.92 1.55
N THR A 63 -7.01 14.23 1.47
CA THR A 63 -6.48 15.20 0.50
C THR A 63 -6.67 14.73 -0.94
N TRP A 64 -6.40 13.45 -1.24
CA TRP A 64 -6.68 12.87 -2.56
C TRP A 64 -8.16 12.98 -2.95
N GLN A 65 -9.06 12.63 -2.04
CA GLN A 65 -10.50 12.68 -2.27
C GLN A 65 -10.99 14.11 -2.56
N HIS A 66 -10.38 15.11 -1.93
CA HIS A 66 -10.69 16.53 -2.17
C HIS A 66 -9.93 17.14 -3.36
N SER A 67 -9.04 16.38 -4.00
CA SER A 67 -8.32 16.82 -5.20
C SER A 67 -9.08 16.52 -6.50
N SER A 68 -8.63 17.12 -7.60
CA SER A 68 -9.15 16.78 -8.93
C SER A 68 -8.93 15.30 -9.30
N HIS A 69 -7.89 14.68 -8.77
CA HIS A 69 -7.56 13.29 -9.06
C HIS A 69 -8.48 12.30 -8.34
N GLY A 70 -9.08 12.68 -7.21
CA GLY A 70 -10.06 11.85 -6.51
C GLY A 70 -11.31 11.50 -7.33
N ARG A 71 -11.52 12.19 -8.45
CA ARG A 71 -12.64 11.97 -9.39
C ARG A 71 -12.32 11.02 -10.54
N VAL A 72 -11.05 10.82 -10.86
CA VAL A 72 -10.61 10.16 -12.11
C VAL A 72 -9.52 9.11 -11.92
N ALA A 73 -8.88 9.06 -10.75
CA ALA A 73 -7.76 8.17 -10.48
C ALA A 73 -7.82 7.64 -9.04
N THR A 74 -7.48 6.38 -8.87
CA THR A 74 -7.27 5.73 -7.56
C THR A 74 -5.85 5.99 -7.04
N CYS A 75 -5.57 5.59 -5.79
CA CYS A 75 -4.23 5.71 -5.23
C CYS A 75 -3.18 4.96 -6.07
N ASN A 76 -3.52 3.76 -6.55
CA ASN A 76 -2.61 2.92 -7.32
C ASN A 76 -2.38 3.43 -8.74
N ASP A 77 -3.28 4.26 -9.30
CA ASP A 77 -3.08 4.90 -10.61
C ASP A 77 -1.87 5.84 -10.63
N CYS A 78 -1.50 6.37 -9.45
CA CYS A 78 -0.32 7.21 -9.25
C CYS A 78 0.84 6.44 -8.59
N HIS A 79 0.56 5.64 -7.56
CA HIS A 79 1.60 5.07 -6.68
C HIS A 79 2.13 3.69 -7.10
N VAL A 80 1.56 3.07 -8.13
CA VAL A 80 1.94 1.72 -8.59
C VAL A 80 2.22 1.75 -10.09
N PRO A 81 3.22 1.02 -10.60
CA PRO A 81 3.51 0.99 -12.03
C PRO A 81 2.43 0.24 -12.82
N HIS A 82 2.19 0.67 -14.06
CA HIS A 82 1.17 0.13 -14.97
C HIS A 82 1.73 -0.37 -16.31
N ASP A 83 3.05 -0.48 -16.42
CA ASP A 83 3.74 -1.00 -17.61
C ASP A 83 3.55 -2.51 -17.79
N ASN A 84 3.53 -3.27 -16.70
CA ASN A 84 3.20 -4.70 -16.73
C ASN A 84 2.74 -5.23 -15.36
N VAL A 85 1.98 -6.33 -15.41
CA VAL A 85 1.36 -6.96 -14.22
C VAL A 85 2.41 -7.46 -13.22
N VAL A 86 3.54 -7.98 -13.69
CA VAL A 86 4.60 -8.51 -12.82
C VAL A 86 5.22 -7.37 -12.00
N ARG A 87 5.61 -6.26 -12.64
CA ARG A 87 6.18 -5.09 -11.96
C ARG A 87 5.16 -4.45 -11.02
N LYS A 88 3.87 -4.39 -11.41
CA LYS A 88 2.76 -3.92 -10.55
C LYS A 88 2.73 -4.68 -9.22
N TYR A 89 2.59 -6.00 -9.27
CA TYR A 89 2.46 -6.80 -8.04
C TYR A 89 3.77 -6.92 -7.27
N TRP A 90 4.91 -6.96 -7.94
CA TRP A 90 6.21 -6.92 -7.28
C TRP A 90 6.41 -5.62 -6.50
N PHE A 91 6.08 -4.48 -7.11
CA PHE A 91 6.16 -3.17 -6.45
C PHE A 91 5.22 -3.08 -5.25
N LYS A 92 3.95 -3.52 -5.41
CA LYS A 92 2.97 -3.60 -4.31
C LYS A 92 3.48 -4.48 -3.15
N ALA A 93 4.09 -5.63 -3.45
CA ALA A 93 4.61 -6.54 -2.43
C ALA A 93 5.80 -5.93 -1.67
N MET A 94 6.75 -5.30 -2.38
CA MET A 94 7.90 -4.64 -1.73
C MET A 94 7.45 -3.47 -0.85
N ASP A 95 6.57 -2.61 -1.38
CA ASP A 95 6.10 -1.42 -0.67
C ASP A 95 5.21 -1.81 0.53
N GLY A 96 4.27 -2.74 0.33
CA GLY A 96 3.44 -3.29 1.39
C GLY A 96 4.25 -3.99 2.48
N GLY A 97 5.29 -4.75 2.12
CA GLY A 97 6.20 -5.37 3.09
C GLY A 97 6.98 -4.34 3.91
N ARG A 98 7.45 -3.26 3.26
CA ARG A 98 8.12 -2.16 3.96
C ARG A 98 7.18 -1.41 4.90
N HIS A 99 5.97 -1.07 4.46
CA HIS A 99 4.95 -0.43 5.30
C HIS A 99 4.61 -1.30 6.51
N SER A 100 4.39 -2.59 6.29
CA SER A 100 4.13 -3.57 7.36
C SER A 100 5.26 -3.57 8.38
N PHE A 101 6.53 -3.59 7.93
CA PHE A 101 7.69 -3.51 8.81
C PHE A 101 7.71 -2.20 9.61
N MET A 102 7.62 -1.05 8.93
CA MET A 102 7.69 0.26 9.60
C MET A 102 6.59 0.42 10.66
N PHE A 103 5.35 0.05 10.35
CA PHE A 103 4.22 0.22 11.27
C PHE A 103 4.24 -0.81 12.41
N THR A 104 4.75 -2.02 12.17
CA THR A 104 4.91 -3.03 13.24
C THR A 104 5.90 -2.54 14.30
N PHE A 105 7.00 -1.92 13.87
CA PHE A 105 8.07 -1.47 14.75
C PHE A 105 7.96 0.00 15.17
N ARG A 106 6.86 0.69 14.80
CA ARG A 106 6.62 2.12 15.08
C ARG A 106 7.77 3.03 14.61
N LEU A 107 8.28 2.74 13.41
CA LEU A 107 9.41 3.45 12.80
C LEU A 107 8.94 4.55 11.84
N GLU A 108 7.64 4.86 11.81
CA GLU A 108 7.09 5.89 10.94
C GLU A 108 7.62 7.29 11.30
N PRO A 109 8.09 8.07 10.30
CA PRO A 109 8.40 9.47 10.50
C PRO A 109 7.11 10.28 10.63
N GLN A 110 7.18 11.41 11.35
CA GLN A 110 6.05 12.36 11.43
C GLN A 110 5.70 12.97 10.07
N VAL A 111 6.70 13.11 9.19
CA VAL A 111 6.57 13.61 7.82
C VAL A 111 6.88 12.47 6.87
N ILE A 112 5.84 11.94 6.23
CA ILE A 112 5.97 10.84 5.26
C ILE A 112 6.36 11.43 3.91
N ARG A 113 7.45 10.94 3.33
CA ARG A 113 7.94 11.36 2.01
C ARG A 113 8.07 10.16 1.08
N ALA A 114 7.69 10.35 -0.18
CA ALA A 114 7.92 9.37 -1.23
C ALA A 114 9.42 9.10 -1.38
N ARG A 115 9.79 7.81 -1.46
CA ARG A 115 11.15 7.40 -1.79
C ARG A 115 11.39 7.57 -3.29
N GLU A 116 12.65 7.57 -3.71
CA GLU A 116 13.01 7.73 -5.13
C GLU A 116 12.29 6.73 -6.05
N ALA A 117 12.20 5.45 -5.66
CA ALA A 117 11.44 4.47 -6.44
C ALA A 117 9.96 4.84 -6.63
N SER A 118 9.30 5.36 -5.58
CA SER A 118 7.92 5.83 -5.66
C SER A 118 7.81 7.11 -6.49
N LYS A 119 8.77 8.03 -6.36
CA LYS A 119 8.80 9.27 -7.18
C LYS A 119 8.91 8.95 -8.67
N THR A 120 9.74 7.98 -9.05
CA THR A 120 9.85 7.51 -10.44
C THR A 120 8.53 6.97 -10.94
N VAL A 121 7.87 6.10 -10.18
CA VAL A 121 6.56 5.53 -10.56
C VAL A 121 5.48 6.62 -10.68
N ILE A 122 5.45 7.56 -9.73
CA ILE A 122 4.52 8.70 -9.78
C ILE A 122 4.76 9.53 -11.05
N GLN A 123 6.02 9.82 -11.38
CA GLN A 123 6.39 10.56 -12.59
C GLN A 123 5.97 9.82 -13.87
N GLU A 124 6.24 8.52 -13.96
CA GLU A 124 5.81 7.67 -15.08
C GLU A 124 4.28 7.77 -15.27
N ASN A 125 3.53 7.73 -14.16
CA ASN A 125 2.06 7.78 -14.18
C ASN A 125 1.50 9.17 -14.49
N CYS A 126 2.16 10.25 -14.06
CA CYS A 126 1.83 11.61 -14.52
C CYS A 126 1.93 11.68 -16.05
N ILE A 127 3.04 11.23 -16.62
CA ILE A 127 3.28 11.26 -18.07
C ILE A 127 2.28 10.34 -18.80
N ARG A 128 2.01 9.15 -18.26
CA ARG A 128 1.06 8.18 -18.83
C ARG A 128 -0.31 8.79 -19.09
N CYS A 129 -0.85 9.53 -18.11
CA CYS A 129 -2.19 10.11 -18.24
C CYS A 129 -2.18 11.48 -18.93
N HIS A 130 -1.14 12.28 -18.73
CA HIS A 130 -1.05 13.64 -19.28
C HIS A 130 -0.26 13.75 -20.58
N THR A 131 0.04 12.63 -21.26
CA THR A 131 0.90 12.62 -22.44
C THR A 131 0.44 13.60 -23.52
N THR A 132 -0.87 13.67 -23.79
CA THR A 132 -1.43 14.60 -24.79
C THR A 132 -1.23 16.06 -24.39
N THR A 133 -1.51 16.41 -23.14
CA THR A 133 -1.30 17.77 -22.62
C THR A 133 0.18 18.15 -22.66
N ILE A 134 1.05 17.21 -22.26
CA ILE A 134 2.49 17.41 -22.27
C ILE A 134 2.96 17.61 -23.72
N GLN A 135 2.61 16.73 -24.65
CA GLN A 135 3.04 16.85 -26.06
C GLN A 135 2.61 18.18 -26.70
N THR A 136 1.44 18.71 -26.33
CA THR A 136 0.95 20.00 -26.85
C THR A 136 1.63 21.22 -26.23
N ILE A 137 2.08 21.15 -24.97
CA ILE A 137 2.67 22.28 -24.23
C ILE A 137 4.21 22.20 -24.13
N ALA A 138 4.79 21.01 -24.34
CA ALA A 138 6.20 20.69 -24.11
C ALA A 138 7.17 21.29 -25.12
N ALA A 139 6.68 21.95 -26.17
CA ALA A 139 7.57 22.64 -27.12
C ALA A 139 8.42 23.73 -26.42
N ASP A 140 7.87 24.44 -25.42
CA ASP A 140 8.57 25.58 -24.78
C ASP A 140 8.90 25.40 -23.28
N VAL A 141 8.10 24.64 -22.50
CA VAL A 141 8.26 24.57 -21.02
C VAL A 141 9.00 23.31 -20.55
N HIS A 142 8.94 22.23 -21.31
CA HIS A 142 9.56 20.94 -20.96
C HIS A 142 10.78 20.59 -21.84
N SER A 143 11.11 21.40 -22.84
CA SER A 143 12.28 21.19 -23.70
C SER A 143 13.57 21.21 -22.86
N GLY A 144 14.07 20.02 -22.50
CA GLY A 144 15.30 19.85 -21.72
C GLY A 144 15.16 19.82 -20.19
N SER A 145 13.94 19.88 -19.63
CA SER A 145 13.74 19.77 -18.18
C SER A 145 13.63 18.31 -17.74
N THR A 146 14.47 17.89 -16.80
CA THR A 146 14.40 16.57 -16.13
C THR A 146 13.64 16.62 -14.80
N ARG A 147 13.03 17.76 -14.47
CA ARG A 147 12.33 17.95 -13.19
C ARG A 147 11.04 17.13 -13.13
N PRO A 148 10.77 16.43 -12.02
CA PRO A 148 9.49 15.76 -11.79
C PRO A 148 8.31 16.74 -11.83
N CYS A 149 7.17 16.30 -12.37
CA CYS A 149 5.95 17.09 -12.49
C CYS A 149 5.54 17.72 -11.16
N ILE A 150 5.68 16.95 -10.07
CA ILE A 150 5.28 17.36 -8.71
C ILE A 150 6.18 18.44 -8.09
N GLU A 151 7.34 18.77 -8.67
CA GLU A 151 8.14 19.91 -8.21
C GLU A 151 7.49 21.25 -8.56
N CYS A 152 6.77 21.32 -9.69
CA CYS A 152 5.94 22.46 -10.06
C CYS A 152 4.49 22.28 -9.57
N HIS A 153 3.90 21.10 -9.76
CA HIS A 153 2.54 20.74 -9.36
C HIS A 153 2.47 20.27 -7.90
N ARG A 154 2.96 21.11 -6.99
CA ARG A 154 3.23 20.79 -5.58
C ARG A 154 2.01 20.47 -4.72
N GLU A 155 0.80 20.77 -5.20
CA GLU A 155 -0.44 20.46 -4.46
C GLU A 155 -1.05 19.11 -4.86
N VAL A 156 -0.53 18.44 -5.89
CA VAL A 156 -1.14 17.24 -6.45
C VAL A 156 -0.66 15.98 -5.72
N PRO A 157 -1.58 15.10 -5.27
CA PRO A 157 -2.94 15.40 -4.81
C PRO A 157 -2.99 15.71 -3.30
N HIS A 158 -1.85 15.65 -2.60
CA HIS A 158 -1.77 15.66 -1.14
C HIS A 158 -1.43 17.03 -0.53
N GLY A 159 -1.48 18.11 -1.31
CA GLY A 159 -1.06 19.43 -0.88
C GLY A 159 0.45 19.54 -0.62
N ARG A 160 0.91 20.74 -0.25
CA ARG A 160 2.34 20.98 0.11
C ARG A 160 2.81 20.34 1.41
N ILE A 161 1.89 20.08 2.34
CA ILE A 161 2.23 19.69 3.71
C ILE A 161 1.89 18.21 3.92
N SER A 162 2.90 17.36 3.84
CA SER A 162 2.77 15.93 4.14
C SER A 162 2.99 15.66 5.63
N SER A 163 1.97 15.90 6.46
CA SER A 163 2.02 15.66 7.92
C SER A 163 0.80 14.87 8.38
N LEU A 164 0.95 14.02 9.40
CA LEU A 164 -0.18 13.33 10.03
C LEU A 164 -1.22 14.29 10.63
N ASN A 165 -0.79 15.50 11.00
CA ASN A 165 -1.65 16.55 11.54
C ASN A 165 -2.10 17.56 10.47
N SER A 166 -1.84 17.30 9.17
CA SER A 166 -2.25 18.22 8.09
C SER A 166 -3.76 18.28 7.89
N THR A 167 -4.49 17.23 8.29
CA THR A 167 -5.94 17.14 8.18
C THR A 167 -6.54 16.64 9.51
N PRO A 168 -6.58 17.48 10.56
CA PRO A 168 -7.20 17.09 11.82
C PRO A 168 -8.68 16.79 11.58
N ASN A 169 -9.18 15.68 12.13
CA ASN A 169 -10.56 15.21 11.97
C ASN A 169 -10.98 14.98 10.51
N ALA A 170 -10.04 14.54 9.65
CA ALA A 170 -10.34 14.16 8.28
C ALA A 170 -11.52 13.16 8.21
N ALA A 171 -12.61 13.58 7.58
CA ALA A 171 -13.77 12.74 7.35
C ALA A 171 -13.47 11.75 6.22
N VAL A 172 -13.14 10.51 6.58
CA VAL A 172 -12.98 9.40 5.64
C VAL A 172 -14.13 8.40 5.79
N PRO A 173 -14.48 7.64 4.73
CA PRO A 173 -15.55 6.66 4.82
C PRO A 173 -15.30 5.67 5.96
N PRO A 174 -16.34 5.26 6.70
CA PRO A 174 -16.20 4.24 7.72
C PRO A 174 -15.72 2.94 7.07
N LEU A 175 -14.71 2.31 7.68
CA LEU A 175 -14.26 1.00 7.27
C LEU A 175 -15.08 -0.10 7.95
N PRO A 176 -15.25 -1.26 7.30
CA PRO A 176 -15.86 -2.41 7.95
C PRO A 176 -15.14 -2.75 9.27
N PRO A 177 -15.87 -3.18 10.30
CA PRO A 177 -15.26 -3.56 11.56
C PRO A 177 -14.25 -4.68 11.38
N VAL A 178 -13.05 -4.49 11.93
CA VAL A 178 -11.96 -5.48 11.92
C VAL A 178 -12.31 -6.68 12.82
N SER A 179 -13.11 -6.46 13.87
CA SER A 179 -13.54 -7.53 14.77
C SER A 179 -14.58 -8.43 14.08
N PRO A 180 -14.40 -9.76 14.12
CA PRO A 180 -15.43 -10.71 13.71
C PRO A 180 -16.76 -10.44 14.40
N SER A 181 -17.87 -10.72 13.72
CA SER A 181 -19.23 -10.59 14.29
C SER A 181 -19.36 -11.31 15.63
N PHE A 182 -18.81 -12.53 15.75
CA PHE A 182 -18.86 -13.29 17.00
C PHE A 182 -18.18 -12.60 18.21
N LEU A 183 -17.26 -11.66 18.01
CA LEU A 183 -16.69 -10.85 19.11
C LEU A 183 -17.49 -9.57 19.39
N ARG A 184 -18.38 -9.19 18.47
CA ARG A 184 -19.21 -7.98 18.55
C ARG A 184 -20.57 -8.27 19.17
N ASP A 185 -21.14 -9.44 18.88
CA ASP A 185 -22.48 -9.84 19.29
C ASP A 185 -22.55 -10.34 20.75
N ASN A 186 -21.40 -10.47 21.42
CA ASN A 186 -21.26 -10.86 22.83
C ASN A 186 -21.01 -9.66 23.78
N LYS A 187 -21.33 -8.44 23.34
CA LYS A 187 -21.32 -7.20 24.13
C LYS A 187 -22.73 -6.61 24.18
#